data_AF-A0AAW1CMV7-F1
#
_entry.id   AF-A0AAW1CMV7-F1
#
_cell.length_a   1.000
_cell.length_b   1.000
_cell.length_c   1.000
_cell.angle_alpha   90.00
_cell.angle_beta   90.00
_cell.angle_gamma   90.00
#
_symmetry.space_group_name_H-M   'P 1'
#
loop_
_entity.id
_entity.type
_entity.pdbx_description
1 polymer ?
#
loop_
_entity_poly.entity_id
_entity_poly.type
_entity_poly.pdbx_seq_one_letter_code
_entity_poly.pdbx_strand_id
1 'polypeptide(L)'
;MESCISLLKSDRLSASSSNYAVIVYRLALFQCSMQLRADYGKTGWNLPYEFGNDLFCSAVSVINQYVQLLNDEAEGEDSIVKWHSLMQLIADYVYSNTITDKFDREVMEIYLKELCTDDVFSCTNSAAHTLGNILYSLRLA
;
A
#
# COMPACT_ATOMS: atom_id res chain seq x y z
N MET A 1 2.44 -11.85 -10.06
CA MET A 1 1.17 -11.14 -10.38
C MET A 1 -0.09 -11.98 -10.16
N GLU A 2 -0.25 -13.18 -10.72
CA GLU A 2 -1.51 -13.96 -10.56
C GLU A 2 -1.84 -14.34 -9.11
N SER A 3 -0.82 -14.54 -8.27
CA SER A 3 -1.01 -15.03 -6.90
C SER A 3 -1.60 -14.01 -5.93
N CYS A 4 -1.34 -12.71 -6.11
CA CYS A 4 -1.91 -11.67 -5.23
C CYS A 4 -3.40 -11.45 -5.55
N ILE A 5 -3.79 -11.55 -6.83
CA ILE A 5 -5.18 -11.44 -7.27
C ILE A 5 -5.99 -12.68 -6.86
N SER A 6 -5.38 -13.87 -6.84
CA SER A 6 -6.05 -15.07 -6.33
C SER A 6 -6.24 -15.03 -4.81
N LEU A 7 -5.26 -14.51 -4.05
CA LEU A 7 -5.36 -14.27 -2.60
C LEU A 7 -6.45 -13.26 -2.23
N LEU A 8 -6.71 -12.28 -3.10
CA LEU A 8 -7.80 -11.32 -2.93
C LEU A 8 -9.19 -11.94 -3.17
N LYS A 9 -9.29 -12.92 -4.08
CA LYS A 9 -10.55 -13.47 -4.56
C LYS A 9 -11.26 -14.41 -3.58
N SER A 10 -10.55 -15.10 -2.69
CA SER A 10 -11.14 -16.28 -2.04
C SER A 10 -11.95 -16.02 -0.78
N ASP A 11 -11.64 -15.04 0.09
CA ASP A 11 -12.38 -14.93 1.37
C ASP A 11 -12.40 -13.56 2.06
N ARG A 12 -11.59 -12.58 1.64
CA ARG A 12 -11.40 -11.32 2.41
C ARG A 12 -12.22 -10.12 1.94
N LEU A 13 -12.80 -10.16 0.75
CA LEU A 13 -13.54 -9.04 0.15
C LEU A 13 -15.07 -9.17 0.25
N SER A 14 -15.60 -10.34 0.60
CA SER A 14 -17.05 -10.61 0.56
C SER A 14 -17.84 -10.08 1.76
N ALA A 15 -17.16 -9.65 2.83
CA ALA A 15 -17.80 -9.38 4.13
C ALA A 15 -17.51 -8.01 4.76
N SER A 16 -16.69 -7.16 4.16
CA SER A 16 -16.16 -5.95 4.81
C SER A 16 -16.54 -4.66 4.08
N SER A 17 -16.81 -3.62 4.87
CA SER A 17 -17.28 -2.28 4.50
C SER A 17 -16.62 -1.70 3.23
N SER A 18 -17.37 -0.91 2.44
CA SER A 18 -16.93 -0.33 1.15
C SER A 18 -15.53 0.30 1.19
N ASN A 19 -15.14 0.88 2.34
CA ASN A 19 -13.84 1.50 2.52
C ASN A 19 -12.72 0.46 2.59
N TYR A 20 -12.90 -0.66 3.29
CA TYR A 20 -11.91 -1.72 3.45
C TYR A 20 -11.48 -2.34 2.11
N ALA A 21 -12.44 -2.60 1.22
CA ALA A 21 -12.16 -3.15 -0.11
C ALA A 21 -11.22 -2.24 -0.92
N VAL A 22 -11.40 -0.91 -0.81
CA VAL A 22 -10.54 0.08 -1.48
C VAL A 22 -9.12 0.07 -0.91
N ILE A 23 -8.95 -0.09 0.42
CA ILE A 23 -7.63 -0.20 1.07
C ILE A 23 -6.86 -1.38 0.52
N VAL A 24 -7.51 -2.54 0.55
CA VAL A 24 -6.89 -3.81 0.18
C VAL A 24 -6.53 -3.81 -1.30
N TYR A 25 -7.36 -3.21 -2.15
CA TYR A 25 -7.05 -3.03 -3.57
C TYR A 25 -5.83 -2.13 -3.80
N ARG A 26 -5.74 -0.99 -3.11
CA ARG A 26 -4.58 -0.07 -3.20
C ARG A 26 -3.30 -0.72 -2.71
N LEU A 27 -3.37 -1.48 -1.62
CA LEU A 27 -2.24 -2.25 -1.11
C LEU A 27 -1.76 -3.30 -2.12
N ALA A 28 -2.68 -3.94 -2.83
CA ALA A 28 -2.32 -4.90 -3.88
C ALA A 28 -1.63 -4.22 -5.08
N LEU A 29 -2.10 -3.03 -5.47
CA LEU A 29 -1.43 -2.21 -6.49
C LEU A 29 -0.03 -1.78 -6.05
N PHE A 30 0.14 -1.43 -4.78
CA PHE A 30 1.44 -1.11 -4.20
C PHE A 30 2.40 -2.29 -4.27
N GLN A 31 1.98 -3.46 -3.76
CA GLN A 31 2.79 -4.67 -3.79
C GLN A 31 3.17 -5.04 -5.24
N CYS A 32 2.23 -4.91 -6.18
CA CYS A 32 2.49 -5.13 -7.60
C CYS A 32 3.52 -4.15 -8.17
N SER A 33 3.46 -2.87 -7.77
CA SER A 33 4.42 -1.85 -8.20
C SER A 33 5.83 -2.12 -7.66
N MET A 34 5.94 -2.58 -6.41
CA MET A 34 7.22 -2.95 -5.79
C MET A 34 7.83 -4.18 -6.47
N GLN A 35 7.01 -5.20 -6.76
CA GLN A 35 7.41 -6.40 -7.50
C GLN A 35 7.86 -6.04 -8.92
N LEU A 36 7.08 -5.25 -9.65
CA LEU A 36 7.44 -4.81 -11.00
C LEU A 36 8.77 -4.03 -10.99
N ARG A 37 9.00 -3.21 -9.97
CA ARG A 37 10.26 -2.46 -9.81
C ARG A 37 11.45 -3.36 -9.48
N ALA A 38 11.22 -4.44 -8.73
CA ALA A 38 12.24 -5.45 -8.43
C ALA A 38 12.72 -6.18 -9.70
N ASP A 39 11.85 -6.37 -10.70
CA ASP A 39 12.21 -6.98 -11.98
C ASP A 39 13.23 -6.16 -12.78
N TYR A 40 13.38 -4.85 -12.51
CA TYR A 40 14.40 -3.99 -13.14
C TYR A 40 15.79 -4.10 -12.48
N GLY A 41 15.97 -4.98 -11.50
CA GLY A 41 17.25 -5.21 -10.84
C GLY A 41 17.84 -3.94 -10.21
N LYS A 42 19.13 -3.68 -10.47
CA LYS A 42 19.89 -2.56 -9.87
C LYS A 42 19.39 -1.16 -10.24
N THR A 43 18.59 -1.03 -11.30
CA THR A 43 17.98 0.25 -11.68
C THR A 43 16.70 0.52 -10.88
N GLY A 44 16.04 -0.54 -10.39
CA GLY A 44 14.84 -0.43 -9.59
C GLY A 44 15.12 -0.20 -8.10
N TRP A 45 15.99 -1.04 -7.52
CA TRP A 45 16.34 -1.01 -6.10
C TRP A 45 17.85 -1.09 -5.92
N ASN A 46 18.37 -0.48 -4.85
CA ASN A 46 19.79 -0.55 -4.54
C ASN A 46 20.23 -1.98 -4.17
N LEU A 47 19.35 -2.71 -3.47
CA LEU A 47 19.53 -4.11 -3.12
C LEU A 47 18.48 -5.04 -3.77
N PRO A 48 18.84 -6.30 -4.07
CA PRO A 48 17.90 -7.27 -4.61
C PRO A 48 16.94 -7.74 -3.50
N TYR A 49 15.74 -7.15 -3.45
CA TYR A 49 14.69 -7.56 -2.53
C TYR A 49 13.73 -8.57 -3.17
N GLU A 50 13.37 -9.60 -2.42
CA GLU A 50 12.34 -10.55 -2.82
C GLU A 50 11.01 -10.21 -2.14
N PHE A 51 10.11 -9.58 -2.88
CA PHE A 51 8.78 -9.24 -2.40
C PHE A 51 7.82 -10.43 -2.52
N GLY A 52 7.90 -11.35 -1.56
CA GLY A 52 7.04 -12.53 -1.49
C GLY A 52 5.56 -12.22 -1.19
N ASN A 53 4.69 -13.20 -1.41
CA ASN A 53 3.27 -13.12 -1.05
C ASN A 53 3.05 -13.01 0.47
N ASP A 54 4.00 -13.49 1.27
CA ASP A 54 3.91 -13.48 2.74
C ASP A 54 3.90 -12.06 3.31
N LEU A 55 4.63 -11.14 2.67
CA LEU A 55 4.62 -9.72 3.04
C LEU A 55 3.24 -9.10 2.79
N PHE A 56 2.60 -9.47 1.68
CA PHE A 56 1.23 -9.02 1.37
C PHE A 56 0.23 -9.56 2.40
N CYS A 57 0.27 -10.85 2.72
CA CYS A 57 -0.59 -11.44 3.75
C CYS A 57 -0.41 -10.79 5.12
N SER A 58 0.84 -10.45 5.47
CA SER A 58 1.18 -9.75 6.72
C SER A 58 0.62 -8.34 6.73
N ALA A 59 0.77 -7.59 5.64
CA ALA A 59 0.22 -6.24 5.50
C ALA A 59 -1.32 -6.20 5.60
N VAL A 60 -2.02 -7.13 4.94
CA VAL A 60 -3.49 -7.25 5.08
C VAL A 60 -3.89 -7.58 6.53
N SER A 61 -3.09 -8.39 7.23
CA SER A 61 -3.38 -8.74 8.62
C SER A 61 -3.21 -7.55 9.57
N VAL A 62 -2.22 -6.70 9.34
CA VAL A 62 -2.05 -5.42 10.05
C VAL A 62 -3.24 -4.49 9.80
N ILE A 63 -3.69 -4.38 8.55
CA ILE A 63 -4.88 -3.58 8.22
C ILE A 63 -6.13 -4.11 8.93
N ASN A 64 -6.31 -5.42 8.97
CA ASN A 64 -7.44 -6.04 9.69
C ASN A 64 -7.42 -5.70 11.18
N GLN A 65 -6.25 -5.81 11.82
CA GLN A 65 -6.10 -5.47 13.24
C GLN A 65 -6.36 -3.98 13.47
N TYR A 66 -5.86 -3.11 12.60
CA TYR A 66 -6.10 -1.67 12.70
C TYR A 66 -7.59 -1.32 12.57
N VAL A 67 -8.31 -1.92 11.62
CA VAL A 67 -9.75 -1.72 11.44
C VAL A 67 -10.55 -2.29 12.63
N GLN A 68 -10.14 -3.44 13.18
CA GLN A 68 -10.77 -3.99 14.39
C GLN A 68 -10.58 -3.06 15.58
N LEU A 69 -9.38 -2.54 15.81
CA LEU A 69 -9.10 -1.57 16.87
C LEU A 69 -9.96 -0.31 16.71
N LEU A 70 -10.10 0.22 15.48
CA LEU A 70 -10.97 1.37 15.23
C LEU A 70 -12.45 1.09 15.50
N ASN A 71 -12.91 -0.14 15.27
CA ASN A 71 -14.29 -0.54 15.56
C ASN A 71 -14.52 -0.76 17.07
N ASP A 72 -13.51 -1.28 17.78
CA ASP A 72 -13.56 -1.52 19.23
C ASP A 72 -13.44 -0.21 20.04
N GLU A 73 -12.67 0.77 19.56
CA GLU A 73 -12.50 2.08 20.20
C GLU A 73 -13.64 3.07 19.88
N ALA A 74 -14.37 2.87 18.78
CA ALA A 74 -15.46 3.75 18.36
C ALA A 74 -16.83 3.23 18.82
N GLU A 75 -17.17 3.43 20.09
CA GLU A 75 -18.55 3.28 20.58
C GLU A 75 -19.54 4.34 20.03
N GLY A 76 -19.09 5.27 19.18
CA GLY A 76 -19.95 6.26 18.55
C GLY A 76 -19.27 7.02 17.42
N GLU A 77 -19.93 6.98 16.25
CA GLU A 77 -19.86 7.88 15.08
C GLU A 77 -18.47 8.33 14.57
N ASP A 78 -18.17 7.91 13.33
CA ASP A 78 -17.04 8.34 12.49
C ASP A 78 -15.63 8.13 13.05
N SER A 79 -15.21 6.86 13.14
CA SER A 79 -13.78 6.53 13.17
C SER A 79 -13.13 6.88 11.83
N ILE A 80 -12.68 8.13 11.72
CA ILE A 80 -11.87 8.59 10.60
C ILE A 80 -10.58 7.75 10.59
N VAL A 81 -10.45 6.91 9.56
CA VAL A 81 -9.24 6.11 9.33
C VAL A 81 -8.06 7.07 9.17
N LYS A 82 -7.12 7.07 10.13
CA LYS A 82 -5.89 7.86 10.04
C LYS A 82 -4.92 7.14 9.11
N TRP A 83 -5.07 7.37 7.82
CA TRP A 83 -4.32 6.69 6.77
C TRP A 83 -2.81 6.79 6.93
N HIS A 84 -2.31 7.96 7.34
CA HIS A 84 -0.89 8.18 7.58
C HIS A 84 -0.33 7.22 8.63
N SER A 85 -1.04 7.06 9.76
CA SER A 85 -0.64 6.17 10.85
C SER A 85 -0.68 4.70 10.43
N LEU A 86 -1.69 4.29 9.65
CA LEU A 86 -1.78 2.93 9.12
C LEU A 86 -0.59 2.61 8.18
N MET A 87 -0.22 3.53 7.29
CA MET A 87 0.89 3.32 6.37
C MET A 87 2.24 3.28 7.07
N GLN A 88 2.47 4.15 8.06
CA GLN A 88 3.66 4.06 8.91
C GLN A 88 3.73 2.72 9.64
N LEU A 89 2.60 2.25 10.17
CA LEU A 89 2.52 0.94 10.82
C LEU A 89 2.89 -0.19 9.85
N ILE A 90 2.41 -0.14 8.61
CA ILE A 90 2.76 -1.13 7.58
C ILE A 90 4.24 -1.05 7.20
N ALA A 91 4.78 0.16 7.02
CA ALA A 91 6.20 0.37 6.72
C ALA A 91 7.09 -0.21 7.82
N ASP A 92 6.77 0.07 9.08
CA ASP A 92 7.57 -0.33 10.24
C ASP A 92 7.39 -1.80 10.60
N TYR A 93 6.19 -2.36 10.45
CA TYR A 93 5.92 -3.74 10.86
C TYR A 93 6.21 -4.77 9.76
N VAL A 94 5.87 -4.45 8.51
CA VAL A 94 5.97 -5.40 7.39
C VAL A 94 7.30 -5.23 6.66
N TYR A 95 7.60 -4.00 6.23
CA TYR A 95 8.71 -3.76 5.31
C TYR A 95 10.02 -3.44 6.01
N SER A 96 10.00 -3.13 7.31
CA SER A 96 11.20 -2.77 8.06
C SER A 96 12.26 -3.88 8.08
N ASN A 97 11.82 -5.13 8.08
CA ASN A 97 12.70 -6.30 8.05
C ASN A 97 13.18 -6.66 6.63
N THR A 98 12.50 -6.16 5.59
CA THR A 98 12.82 -6.46 4.19
C THR A 98 13.73 -5.40 3.61
N ILE A 99 13.42 -4.12 3.81
CA ILE A 99 14.15 -3.00 3.23
C ILE A 99 15.10 -2.42 4.28
N THR A 100 16.36 -2.79 4.12
CA THR A 100 17.47 -2.42 5.02
C THR A 100 18.21 -1.16 4.58
N ASP A 101 18.17 -0.82 3.29
CA ASP A 101 18.83 0.38 2.76
C ASP A 101 17.98 1.64 3.02
N LYS A 102 18.65 2.73 3.40
CA LYS A 102 18.00 3.98 3.76
C LYS A 102 17.30 4.63 2.55
N PHE A 103 17.93 4.64 1.38
CA PHE A 103 17.36 5.27 0.18
C PHE A 103 16.19 4.45 -0.34
N ASP A 104 16.32 3.12 -0.32
CA ASP A 104 15.23 2.22 -0.69
C ASP A 104 14.02 2.40 0.24
N ARG A 105 14.25 2.59 1.54
CA ARG A 105 13.19 2.90 2.51
C ARG A 105 12.51 4.24 2.20
N GLU A 106 13.26 5.29 1.90
CA GLU A 106 12.70 6.60 1.54
C GLU A 106 11.80 6.49 0.31
N VAL A 107 12.21 5.73 -0.72
CA VAL A 107 11.37 5.54 -1.91
C VAL A 107 10.09 4.78 -1.58
N MET A 108 10.18 3.69 -0.81
CA MET A 108 9.00 2.95 -0.35
C MET A 108 8.03 3.86 0.42
N GLU A 109 8.53 4.68 1.34
CA GLU A 109 7.71 5.63 2.10
C GLU A 109 6.99 6.64 1.20
N ILE A 110 7.63 7.09 0.11
CA ILE A 110 6.99 7.96 -0.89
C ILE A 110 5.85 7.22 -1.60
N TYR A 111 6.06 5.98 -2.02
CA TYR A 111 4.98 5.17 -2.61
C TYR A 111 3.81 4.96 -1.64
N LEU A 112 4.09 4.71 -0.37
CA LEU A 112 3.06 4.57 0.66
C LEU A 112 2.29 5.87 0.91
N LYS A 113 2.97 7.03 0.83
CA LYS A 113 2.33 8.36 0.91
C LYS A 113 1.42 8.65 -0.29
N GLU A 114 1.82 8.27 -1.51
CA GLU A 114 1.00 8.48 -2.72
C GLU A 114 -0.30 7.67 -2.70
N LEU A 115 -0.28 6.46 -2.11
CA LEU A 115 -1.49 5.65 -1.91
C LEU A 115 -2.50 6.29 -0.94
N CYS A 116 -2.05 7.29 -0.17
CA CYS A 116 -2.65 7.81 1.05
C CYS A 116 -3.20 9.25 0.88
N THR A 117 -3.34 9.73 -0.36
CA THR A 117 -3.95 11.04 -0.62
C THR A 117 -5.41 11.03 -0.18
N ASP A 118 -5.80 11.88 0.79
CA ASP A 118 -7.17 11.99 1.36
C ASP A 118 -8.29 12.10 0.30
N ASP A 119 -7.92 12.42 -0.94
CA ASP A 119 -8.75 12.29 -2.14
C ASP A 119 -9.19 10.85 -2.49
N VAL A 120 -8.83 9.85 -1.68
CA VAL A 120 -9.25 8.44 -1.84
C VAL A 120 -10.76 8.31 -2.03
N PHE A 121 -11.54 9.17 -1.38
CA PHE A 121 -13.01 9.15 -1.45
C PHE A 121 -13.60 10.28 -2.30
N SER A 122 -12.83 11.31 -2.64
CA SER A 122 -13.34 12.46 -3.41
C SER A 122 -13.11 12.38 -4.92
N CYS A 123 -12.27 11.48 -5.44
CA CYS A 123 -11.86 11.61 -6.85
C CYS A 123 -12.07 10.40 -7.76
N THR A 124 -13.23 10.37 -8.40
CA THR A 124 -13.46 9.72 -9.71
C THR A 124 -12.87 10.51 -10.89
N ASN A 125 -12.12 11.60 -10.69
CA ASN A 125 -11.72 12.53 -11.77
C ASN A 125 -10.23 12.93 -11.85
N SER A 126 -9.32 12.44 -11.00
CA SER A 126 -7.90 12.91 -10.98
C SER A 126 -6.90 11.79 -11.27
N ALA A 127 -7.25 10.82 -12.13
CA ALA A 127 -6.25 9.88 -12.65
C ALA A 127 -5.30 10.55 -13.67
N ALA A 128 -5.70 11.67 -14.28
CA ALA A 128 -4.93 12.35 -15.32
C ALA A 128 -3.78 13.22 -14.77
N HIS A 129 -3.89 13.76 -13.56
CA HIS A 129 -2.90 14.69 -13.02
C HIS A 129 -1.69 13.96 -12.39
N THR A 130 -1.93 12.82 -11.74
CA THR A 130 -0.88 12.06 -11.05
C THR A 130 0.07 11.35 -12.02
N LEU A 131 -0.45 10.82 -13.13
CA LEU A 131 0.38 10.24 -14.19
C LEU A 131 1.25 11.30 -14.88
N GLY A 132 0.75 12.53 -15.01
CA GLY A 132 1.52 13.67 -15.51
C GLY A 132 2.72 14.02 -14.63
N ASN A 133 2.54 13.98 -13.30
CA ASN A 133 3.60 14.29 -12.35
C ASN A 133 4.69 13.20 -12.28
N ILE A 134 4.31 11.93 -12.39
CA ILE A 134 5.26 10.79 -12.41
C ILE A 134 6.10 10.80 -13.70
N LEU A 135 5.50 11.14 -14.84
CA LEU A 135 6.25 11.27 -16.10
C LEU A 135 7.17 12.50 -16.12
N TYR A 136 6.83 13.56 -15.40
CA TYR A 136 7.66 14.76 -15.32
C TYR A 136 8.90 14.56 -14.43
N SER A 137 8.77 13.81 -13.33
CA SER A 137 9.89 13.50 -12.43
C SER A 137 10.88 12.48 -13.02
N LEU A 138 10.40 11.55 -13.85
CA LEU A 138 11.26 10.59 -14.57
C LEU A 138 11.97 11.19 -15.81
N ARG A 139 11.57 12.37 -16.28
CA ARG A 139 12.17 13.03 -17.46
C ARG A 139 13.28 14.03 -17.11
N LEU A 140 13.38 14.41 -15.83
CA LEU A 140 14.37 15.37 -15.31
C LEU A 140 15.48 14.73 -14.45
N ALA A 141 15.45 13.40 -14.29
CA ALA A 141 16.53 12.59 -13.73
C ALA A 141 17.21 11.79 -14.86
#